data_AF-A0A7X9WF46-F1
#
_entry.id   AF-A0A7X9WF46-F1
#
_cell.length_a   1.000
_cell.length_b   1.000
_cell.length_c   1.000
_cell.angle_alpha   90.00
_cell.angle_beta   90.00
_cell.angle_gamma   90.00
#
_symmetry.space_group_name_H-M   'P 1'
#
loop_
_entity.id
_entity.type
_entity.pdbx_description
1 polymer ?
#
loop_
_entity_poly.entity_id
_entity_poly.type
_entity_poly.pdbx_seq_one_letter_code
_entity_poly.pdbx_strand_id
1 'polypeptide(L)' 'MFSKNDDKKTTIFGAMKCSNCGKEIGKDENLTIQVKAKDLKGYTHLANWADSQYKLCENCAQQ' A
#
# COMPACT_ATOMS: atom_id res chain seq x y z
N MET A 1 -28.46 -6.13 21.28
CA MET A 1 -27.45 -7.03 20.68
C MET A 1 -27.07 -6.44 19.34
N PHE A 2 -25.95 -5.72 19.26
CA PHE A 2 -25.47 -5.19 17.98
C PHE A 2 -24.54 -6.23 17.37
N SER A 3 -25.01 -6.86 16.30
CA SER A 3 -24.25 -7.84 15.52
C SER A 3 -22.97 -7.19 15.01
N LYS A 4 -21.83 -7.77 15.41
CA LYS A 4 -20.54 -7.63 14.73
C LYS A 4 -20.70 -8.28 13.36
N ASN A 5 -20.73 -7.49 12.29
CA ASN A 5 -20.51 -7.96 10.93
C ASN A 5 -20.38 -6.74 10.02
N ASP A 6 -19.20 -6.11 9.98
CA ASP A 6 -18.86 -5.18 8.88
C ASP A 6 -17.33 -4.98 8.76
N ASP A 7 -16.54 -6.07 8.87
CA ASP A 7 -15.10 -6.06 8.54
C ASP A 7 -14.82 -6.16 7.03
N LYS A 8 -15.85 -5.94 6.21
CA LYS A 8 -15.72 -5.91 4.75
C LYS A 8 -16.09 -4.53 4.23
N LYS A 9 -15.37 -3.52 4.71
CA LYS A 9 -15.28 -2.22 4.04
C LYS A 9 -14.64 -2.50 2.67
N THR A 10 -15.47 -2.74 1.65
CA THR A 10 -15.04 -2.87 0.25
C THR A 10 -14.25 -1.61 -0.05
N THR A 11 -12.93 -1.72 -0.06
CA THR A 11 -12.08 -0.64 -0.52
C THR A 11 -12.45 -0.42 -1.98
N ILE A 12 -12.94 0.78 -2.29
CA ILE A 12 -13.25 1.20 -3.67
C ILE A 12 -12.00 1.07 -4.55
N PHE A 13 -10.83 1.11 -3.91
CA PHE A 13 -9.51 0.81 -4.43
C PHE A 13 -9.24 -0.67 -4.25
N GLY A 14 -8.94 -1.39 -5.34
CA GLY A 14 -8.62 -2.82 -5.30
C GLY A 14 -7.50 -3.16 -4.32
N ALA A 15 -7.32 -4.44 -4.06
CA ALA A 15 -6.25 -4.96 -3.21
C ALA A 15 -4.89 -4.32 -3.56
N MET A 16 -4.16 -3.83 -2.55
CA MET A 16 -2.81 -3.30 -2.73
C MET A 16 -1.86 -4.45 -3.06
N LYS A 17 -1.15 -4.36 -4.19
CA LYS A 17 -0.25 -5.42 -4.66
C LYS A 17 1.20 -4.96 -4.68
N CYS A 18 2.11 -5.90 -4.41
CA CYS A 18 3.54 -5.73 -4.62
C CYS A 18 3.82 -5.57 -6.11
N SER A 19 4.54 -4.52 -6.47
CA SER A 19 4.86 -4.17 -7.84
C SER A 19 5.89 -5.14 -8.45
N ASN A 20 6.67 -5.82 -7.62
CA ASN A 20 7.69 -6.78 -8.07
C ASN A 20 7.13 -8.21 -8.28
N CYS A 21 6.37 -8.74 -7.30
CA CYS A 21 5.93 -10.15 -7.33
C CYS A 21 4.41 -10.33 -7.52
N GLY A 22 3.63 -9.25 -7.55
CA GLY A 22 2.17 -9.30 -7.74
C GLY A 22 1.35 -9.81 -6.54
N LYS A 23 2.00 -10.27 -5.47
CA LYS A 23 1.37 -10.68 -4.21
C LYS A 23 0.56 -9.51 -3.63
N GLU A 24 -0.63 -9.78 -3.12
CA GLU A 24 -1.38 -8.84 -2.28
C GLU A 24 -0.62 -8.56 -0.98
N ILE A 25 -0.50 -7.28 -0.63
CA ILE A 25 0.14 -6.82 0.61
C ILE A 25 -0.95 -6.80 1.69
N GLY A 26 -0.71 -7.56 2.77
CA GLY A 26 -1.65 -7.64 3.88
C GLY A 26 -1.81 -6.30 4.62
N LYS A 27 -2.95 -6.11 5.31
CA LYS A 27 -3.21 -4.88 6.09
C LYS A 27 -2.20 -4.65 7.23
N ASP A 28 -1.64 -5.73 7.76
CA ASP A 28 -0.69 -5.72 8.87
C ASP A 28 0.76 -5.99 8.41
N GLU A 29 1.00 -6.12 7.10
CA GLU A 29 2.33 -6.32 6.51
C GLU A 29 3.01 -4.97 6.30
N ASN A 30 4.31 -4.83 6.63
CA ASN A 30 5.02 -3.61 6.29
C ASN A 30 5.18 -3.53 4.76
N LEU A 31 4.99 -2.33 4.22
CA LEU A 31 5.23 -2.04 2.81
C LEU A 31 6.40 -1.07 2.68
N THR A 32 7.17 -1.24 1.61
CA THR A 32 8.24 -0.31 1.25
C THR A 32 7.85 0.43 -0.02
N ILE A 33 7.96 1.75 -0.01
CA ILE A 33 7.74 2.59 -1.19
C ILE A 33 9.10 2.94 -1.78
N GLN A 34 9.40 2.46 -2.99
CA GLN A 34 10.64 2.78 -3.67
C GLN A 34 10.48 4.03 -4.52
N VAL A 35 11.10 5.12 -4.10
CA VAL A 35 11.06 6.43 -4.77
C VAL A 35 12.44 7.06 -4.81
N LYS A 36 12.73 7.84 -5.85
CA LYS A 36 13.96 8.62 -5.90
C LYS A 36 13.74 9.92 -5.13
N ALA A 37 14.67 10.28 -4.25
CA ALA A 37 14.55 11.48 -3.42
C ALA A 37 14.33 12.76 -4.25
N LYS A 38 14.89 12.85 -5.47
CA LYS A 38 14.71 13.98 -6.39
C LYS A 38 13.26 14.18 -6.87
N ASP A 39 12.44 13.13 -6.78
CA ASP A 39 11.03 13.15 -7.20
C ASP A 39 10.11 13.59 -6.04
N LEU A 40 10.65 13.72 -4.82
CA LEU A 40 9.93 14.24 -3.65
C LEU A 40 9.91 15.78 -3.70
N LYS A 41 8.79 16.35 -4.14
CA LYS A 41 8.60 17.80 -4.23
C LYS A 41 7.47 18.28 -3.32
N GLY A 42 7.81 19.12 -2.35
CA GLY A 42 6.85 19.90 -1.56
C GLY A 42 5.92 19.06 -0.68
N TYR A 43 4.71 19.60 -0.44
CA TYR A 43 3.66 18.96 0.34
C TYR A 43 2.76 18.10 -0.56
N THR A 44 2.40 16.90 -0.10
CA THR A 44 1.55 15.98 -0.86
C THR A 44 0.51 15.31 0.04
N HIS A 45 -0.60 14.85 -0.56
CA HIS A 45 -1.58 14.02 0.12
C HIS A 45 -1.06 12.57 0.20
N LEU A 46 -0.54 12.19 1.37
CA LEU A 46 0.23 10.95 1.56
C LEU A 46 -0.49 9.71 1.02
N ALA A 47 -1.79 9.55 1.29
CA ALA A 47 -2.54 8.36 0.87
C ALA A 47 -2.62 8.24 -0.67
N ASN A 48 -2.88 9.34 -1.37
CA ASN A 48 -2.99 9.33 -2.84
C ASN A 48 -1.61 9.17 -3.47
N TRP A 49 -0.61 9.84 -2.89
CA TRP A 49 0.77 9.71 -3.33
C TRP A 49 1.25 8.27 -3.20
N ALA A 50 1.11 7.66 -2.01
CA ALA A 50 1.52 6.30 -1.75
C ALA A 50 0.82 5.28 -2.66
N ASP A 51 -0.45 5.52 -3.02
CA ASP A 51 -1.16 4.63 -3.92
C ASP A 51 -0.58 4.62 -5.35
N SER A 52 -0.04 5.74 -5.80
CA SER A 52 0.58 5.88 -7.13
C SER A 52 2.05 5.43 -7.19
N GLN A 53 2.67 5.06 -6.05
CA GLN A 53 4.09 4.70 -6.04
C GLN A 53 4.36 3.21 -6.30
N TYR A 54 5.61 2.92 -6.64
CA TYR A 54 6.13 1.56 -6.73
C TYR A 54 6.27 0.95 -5.32
N LYS A 55 5.28 0.14 -4.95
CA LYS A 55 5.13 -0.50 -3.63
C LYS A 55 5.74 -1.91 -3.66
N LEU A 56 6.53 -2.25 -2.65
CA LEU A 56 7.15 -3.56 -2.42
C LEU A 56 6.65 -4.18 -1.12
N CYS A 57 6.41 -5.50 -1.13
CA CYS A 57 6.22 -6.26 0.11
C CYS A 57 7.55 -6.45 0.85
N GLU A 58 7.49 -6.84 2.13
CA GLU A 58 8.66 -7.02 2.99
C GLU A 58 9.74 -7.89 2.33
N ASN A 59 9.33 -9.03 1.76
CA ASN A 59 10.25 -9.97 1.12
C ASN A 59 10.97 -9.39 -0.11
N CYS A 60 10.31 -8.51 -0.88
CA CYS A 60 10.92 -7.91 -2.07
C CYS A 60 11.72 -6.65 -1.75
N ALA A 61 11.50 -6.04 -0.59
CA ALA A 61 12.25 -4.87 -0.13
C ALA A 61 13.62 -5.22 0.47
N GLN A 62 13.79 -6.47 0.91
CA GLN A 62 15.03 -6.97 1.53
C GLN A 62 16.02 -7.62 0.54
N GLN A 63 15.64 -7.73 -0.74
CA GLN A 63 16.47 -8.30 -1.82
C GLN A 63 17.43 -7.25 -2.39
#